data_AF-A0A924SI41-F1
#
_entry.id   AF-A0A924SI41-F1
#
_cell.length_a   1.000
_cell.length_b   1.000
_cell.length_c   1.000
_cell.angle_alpha   90.00
_cell.angle_beta   90.00
_cell.angle_gamma   90.00
#
_symmetry.space_group_name_H-M   'P 1'
#
loop_
_entity.id
_entity.type
_entity.pdbx_description
1 polymer ?
#
loop_
_entity_poly.entity_id
_entity_poly.type
_entity_poly.pdbx_seq_one_letter_code
_entity_poly.pdbx_strand_id
1 'polypeptide(L)'
;MTVRADSAGPLRFWVGAFGVRVEVVAAPPAGAVLASLLAGLSLGPGRVSAVLSLASGADGWSLREGAGPPLAESPDWHAPGEALLVRLNALLLAAAPLLAVHAGVVRLPGGGVLAMPAESGTGKSTMTAALVQAGAAYVSDEALVLDRGLVVTAYPRPLLLAADRASALGLGVSVLRAAEVAYPPASLGPAVTAGEPLRLRHVVRLLRRPGPVSLARLPGLDSAPLVLEDAFIHFED
;
A
#
# COMPACT_ATOMS: atom_id res chain seq x y z
N MET A 1 -17.71 -4.69 -10.14
CA MET A 1 -18.00 -5.16 -8.78
C MET A 1 -19.12 -6.18 -8.88
N THR A 2 -18.82 -7.48 -8.79
CA THR A 2 -19.86 -8.51 -8.61
C THR A 2 -19.66 -9.08 -7.22
N VAL A 3 -20.04 -8.30 -6.22
CA VAL A 3 -20.07 -8.75 -4.83
C VAL A 3 -21.31 -9.63 -4.70
N ARG A 4 -21.12 -10.96 -4.60
CA ARG A 4 -22.19 -11.84 -4.10
C ARG A 4 -22.13 -11.78 -2.59
N ALA A 5 -22.90 -10.86 -2.01
CA ALA A 5 -23.13 -10.79 -0.57
C ALA A 5 -24.31 -11.69 -0.23
N ASP A 6 -24.05 -12.91 0.24
CA ASP A 6 -24.97 -13.57 1.16
C ASP A 6 -24.67 -13.01 2.56
N SER A 7 -25.63 -12.29 3.15
CA SER A 7 -25.42 -11.40 4.29
C SER A 7 -25.13 -12.08 5.65
N ALA A 8 -24.68 -13.34 5.65
CA ALA A 8 -24.24 -14.05 6.85
C ALA A 8 -22.95 -14.87 6.66
N GLY A 9 -22.43 -14.98 5.44
CA GLY A 9 -21.28 -15.83 5.10
C GLY A 9 -19.97 -15.07 4.90
N PRO A 10 -18.84 -15.79 4.75
CA PRO A 10 -17.56 -15.19 4.38
C PRO A 10 -17.66 -14.45 3.05
N LEU A 11 -17.16 -13.21 3.02
CA LEU A 11 -17.07 -12.43 1.80
C LEU A 11 -15.88 -12.93 0.96
N ARG A 12 -16.10 -13.07 -0.35
CA ARG A 12 -15.06 -13.43 -1.32
C ARG A 12 -14.84 -12.31 -2.32
N PHE A 13 -13.61 -11.87 -2.46
CA PHE A 13 -13.22 -10.86 -3.45
C PHE A 13 -11.78 -11.07 -3.91
N TRP A 14 -11.41 -10.43 -5.01
CA TRP A 14 -10.09 -10.52 -5.61
C TRP A 14 -9.35 -9.22 -5.41
N VAL A 15 -8.03 -9.27 -5.21
CA VAL A 15 -7.19 -8.08 -5.22
C VAL A 15 -6.01 -8.33 -6.14
N GLY A 16 -5.71 -7.39 -7.02
CA GLY A 16 -4.72 -7.57 -8.07
C GLY A 16 -3.85 -6.34 -8.32
N ALA A 17 -2.64 -6.63 -8.75
CA ALA A 17 -1.64 -5.69 -9.23
C ALA A 17 -0.63 -6.47 -10.09
N PHE A 18 0.05 -5.79 -11.00
CA PHE A 18 1.18 -6.35 -11.75
C PHE A 18 0.89 -7.69 -12.47
N GLY A 19 -0.33 -7.86 -12.99
CA GLY A 19 -0.72 -9.07 -13.74
C GLY A 19 -1.07 -10.30 -12.89
N VAL A 20 -0.97 -10.20 -11.56
CA VAL A 20 -1.42 -11.24 -10.63
C VAL A 20 -2.63 -10.79 -9.82
N ARG A 21 -3.34 -11.76 -9.26
CA ARG A 21 -4.42 -11.54 -8.29
C ARG A 21 -4.37 -12.56 -7.15
N VAL A 22 -4.83 -12.13 -5.99
CA VAL A 22 -4.99 -12.92 -4.78
C VAL A 22 -6.48 -12.99 -4.45
N GLU A 23 -6.99 -14.18 -4.20
CA GLU A 23 -8.35 -14.34 -3.64
C GLU A 23 -8.30 -14.03 -2.15
N VAL A 24 -9.22 -13.20 -1.67
CA VAL A 24 -9.43 -12.96 -0.24
C VAL A 24 -10.79 -13.54 0.14
N VAL A 25 -10.77 -14.42 1.13
CA VAL A 25 -11.96 -15.00 1.77
C VAL A 25 -11.96 -14.55 3.22
N ALA A 26 -12.93 -13.75 3.64
CA ALA A 26 -12.92 -13.15 4.97
C ALA A 26 -14.29 -13.24 5.67
N ALA A 27 -14.31 -13.81 6.87
CA ALA A 27 -15.51 -13.90 7.70
C ALA A 27 -15.98 -12.50 8.18
N PRO A 28 -17.30 -12.30 8.41
CA PRO A 28 -17.81 -11.07 9.01
C PRO A 28 -17.33 -10.88 10.47
N PRO A 29 -17.03 -9.65 10.93
CA PRO A 29 -17.19 -8.38 10.21
C PRO A 29 -16.00 -8.02 9.30
N ALA A 30 -14.87 -8.72 9.42
CA ALA A 30 -13.61 -8.37 8.77
C ALA A 30 -13.73 -8.25 7.24
N GLY A 31 -14.51 -9.13 6.60
CA GLY A 31 -14.66 -9.14 5.15
C GLY A 31 -15.15 -7.82 4.56
N ALA A 32 -16.18 -7.19 5.16
CA ALA A 32 -16.70 -5.92 4.68
C ALA A 32 -15.68 -4.78 4.82
N VAL A 33 -14.95 -4.78 5.95
CA VAL A 33 -13.91 -3.78 6.22
C VAL A 33 -12.75 -3.90 5.23
N LEU A 34 -12.22 -5.11 5.05
CA LEU A 34 -11.11 -5.38 4.14
C LEU A 34 -11.47 -5.09 2.68
N ALA A 35 -12.69 -5.45 2.24
CA ALA A 35 -13.15 -5.14 0.89
C ALA A 35 -13.24 -3.63 0.64
N SER A 36 -13.72 -2.87 1.63
CA SER A 36 -13.77 -1.40 1.55
C SER A 36 -12.37 -0.78 1.48
N LEU A 37 -11.45 -1.25 2.33
CA LEU A 37 -10.07 -0.78 2.35
C LEU A 37 -9.36 -1.05 1.02
N LEU A 38 -9.49 -2.26 0.48
CA LEU A 38 -8.75 -2.73 -0.69
C LEU A 38 -9.40 -2.34 -2.03
N ALA A 39 -10.52 -1.61 -2.02
CA ALA A 39 -11.24 -1.20 -3.21
C ALA A 39 -10.43 -0.31 -4.18
N GLY A 40 -9.34 0.32 -3.70
CA GLY A 40 -8.43 1.11 -4.53
C GLY A 40 -7.50 0.29 -5.42
N LEU A 41 -7.29 -1.00 -5.12
CA LEU A 41 -6.45 -1.88 -5.92
C LEU A 41 -7.23 -2.50 -7.08
N SER A 42 -6.52 -2.89 -8.14
CA SER A 42 -7.16 -3.43 -9.35
C SER A 42 -7.85 -4.76 -9.05
N LEU A 43 -9.13 -4.85 -9.40
CA LEU A 43 -9.91 -6.10 -9.31
C LEU A 43 -9.92 -6.86 -10.65
N GLY A 44 -9.02 -6.49 -11.58
CA GLY A 44 -8.99 -6.96 -12.96
C GLY A 44 -8.51 -8.40 -13.15
N PRO A 45 -8.58 -8.92 -14.39
CA PRO A 45 -8.10 -10.26 -14.71
C PRO A 45 -6.59 -10.37 -14.46
N GLY A 46 -6.15 -11.50 -13.93
CA GLY A 46 -4.76 -11.79 -13.64
C GLY A 46 -4.57 -13.26 -13.26
N ARG A 47 -3.32 -13.74 -13.29
CA ARG A 47 -3.01 -15.09 -12.80
C ARG A 47 -3.28 -15.14 -11.30
N VAL A 48 -4.02 -16.15 -10.85
CA VAL A 48 -4.22 -16.36 -9.42
C VAL A 48 -2.89 -16.83 -8.81
N SER A 49 -2.37 -16.05 -7.87
CA SER A 49 -1.10 -16.33 -7.19
C SER A 49 -1.32 -17.08 -5.88
N ALA A 50 -2.36 -16.70 -5.12
CA ALA A 50 -2.65 -17.28 -3.81
C ALA A 50 -4.12 -17.07 -3.41
N VAL A 51 -4.52 -17.76 -2.33
CA VAL A 51 -5.79 -17.55 -1.62
C VAL A 51 -5.47 -17.24 -0.17
N LEU A 52 -5.88 -16.07 0.32
CA LEU A 52 -5.78 -15.69 1.72
C LEU A 52 -7.15 -15.84 2.38
N SER A 53 -7.21 -16.64 3.45
CA SER A 53 -8.42 -16.91 4.20
C SER A 53 -8.30 -16.36 5.62
N LEU A 54 -9.19 -15.42 5.97
CA LEU A 54 -9.35 -14.90 7.32
C LEU A 54 -10.66 -15.44 7.92
N ALA A 55 -10.55 -16.35 8.88
CA ALA A 55 -11.68 -17.07 9.43
C ALA A 55 -11.76 -16.92 10.95
N SER A 56 -12.98 -16.92 11.48
CA SER A 56 -13.25 -17.12 12.91
C SER A 56 -13.46 -18.60 13.22
N GLY A 57 -13.05 -19.02 14.41
CA GLY A 57 -13.20 -20.36 14.96
C GLY A 57 -13.39 -20.32 16.48
N ALA A 58 -13.40 -21.49 17.12
CA ALA A 58 -13.60 -21.60 18.57
C ALA A 58 -12.51 -20.87 19.37
N ASP A 59 -11.27 -20.92 18.89
CA ASP A 59 -10.08 -20.38 19.56
C ASP A 59 -9.73 -18.94 19.11
N GLY A 60 -10.65 -18.28 18.40
CA GLY A 60 -10.46 -16.92 17.89
C GLY A 60 -10.38 -16.85 16.37
N TRP A 61 -9.54 -15.96 15.86
CA TRP A 61 -9.39 -15.64 14.45
C TRP A 61 -8.04 -16.11 13.93
N SER A 62 -8.02 -16.63 12.71
CA SER A 62 -6.79 -17.05 12.03
C SER A 62 -6.73 -16.58 10.59
N LEU A 63 -5.53 -16.19 10.16
CA LEU A 63 -5.17 -15.97 8.77
C LEU A 63 -4.44 -17.20 8.23
N ARG A 64 -4.81 -17.67 7.04
CA ARG A 64 -4.15 -18.77 6.32
C ARG A 64 -3.92 -18.41 4.86
N GLU A 65 -2.87 -19.00 4.29
CA GLU A 65 -2.63 -19.01 2.85
C GLU A 65 -2.85 -20.43 2.31
N GLY A 66 -3.81 -20.58 1.40
CA GLY A 66 -4.23 -21.89 0.89
C GLY A 66 -4.63 -22.86 2.01
N ALA A 67 -4.13 -24.09 1.94
CA ALA A 67 -4.33 -25.13 2.96
C ALA A 67 -3.20 -25.17 4.01
N GLY A 68 -2.34 -24.14 4.06
CA GLY A 68 -1.19 -24.07 4.95
C GLY A 68 -1.55 -23.89 6.44
N PRO A 69 -0.53 -23.91 7.32
CA PRO A 69 -0.68 -23.54 8.72
C PRO A 69 -1.14 -22.08 8.86
N PRO A 70 -1.67 -21.69 10.04
CA PRO A 70 -2.02 -20.30 10.28
C PRO A 70 -0.77 -19.42 10.24
N LEU A 71 -0.88 -18.30 9.52
CA LEU A 71 0.15 -17.26 9.43
C LEU A 71 0.08 -16.28 10.60
N ALA A 72 -1.12 -16.09 11.16
CA ALA A 72 -1.38 -15.26 12.32
C ALA A 72 -2.65 -15.74 13.02
N GLU A 73 -2.66 -15.67 14.35
CA GLU A 73 -3.80 -16.04 15.20
C GLU A 73 -3.99 -14.99 16.30
N SER A 74 -5.24 -14.74 16.68
CA SER A 74 -5.60 -13.75 17.70
C SER A 74 -7.02 -13.98 18.21
N PRO A 75 -7.37 -13.57 19.44
CA PRO A 75 -8.76 -13.58 19.91
C PRO A 75 -9.73 -12.75 19.05
N ASP A 76 -9.23 -11.75 18.33
CA ASP A 76 -10.00 -10.90 17.42
C ASP A 76 -9.38 -10.83 16.00
N TRP A 77 -10.12 -10.26 15.04
CA TRP A 77 -9.71 -10.26 13.64
C TRP A 77 -8.63 -9.21 13.29
N HIS A 78 -8.29 -8.26 14.17
CA HIS A 78 -7.47 -7.11 13.80
C HIS A 78 -6.03 -7.52 13.47
N ALA A 79 -5.37 -8.28 14.34
CA ALA A 79 -3.99 -8.73 14.10
C ALA A 79 -3.86 -9.67 12.88
N PRO A 80 -4.71 -10.70 12.70
CA PRO A 80 -4.77 -11.48 11.47
C PRO A 80 -5.14 -10.65 10.22
N GLY A 81 -5.97 -9.61 10.38
CA GLY A 81 -6.34 -8.67 9.32
C GLY A 81 -5.17 -7.79 8.87
N GLU A 82 -4.35 -7.31 9.81
CA GLU A 82 -3.10 -6.61 9.52
C GLU A 82 -2.11 -7.53 8.82
N ALA A 83 -1.92 -8.76 9.32
CA ALA A 83 -1.09 -9.77 8.68
C ALA A 83 -1.57 -10.09 7.24
N LEU A 84 -2.89 -10.03 6.98
CA LEU A 84 -3.45 -10.21 5.64
C LEU A 84 -2.99 -9.09 4.72
N LEU A 85 -3.06 -7.82 5.17
CA LEU A 85 -2.60 -6.68 4.38
C LEU A 85 -1.11 -6.77 4.06
N VAL A 86 -0.29 -7.16 5.04
CA VAL A 86 1.15 -7.37 4.87
C VAL A 86 1.43 -8.50 3.87
N ARG A 87 0.78 -9.66 4.05
CA ARG A 87 1.00 -10.82 3.17
C ARG A 87 0.52 -10.56 1.75
N LEU A 88 -0.64 -9.93 1.60
CA LEU A 88 -1.18 -9.49 0.31
C LEU A 88 -0.19 -8.59 -0.42
N ASN A 89 0.39 -7.61 0.29
CA ASN A 89 1.38 -6.72 -0.29
C ASN A 89 2.62 -7.46 -0.82
N ALA A 90 3.16 -8.38 -0.02
CA ALA A 90 4.31 -9.20 -0.42
C ALA A 90 4.00 -10.05 -1.67
N LEU A 91 2.82 -10.67 -1.73
CA LEU A 91 2.40 -11.50 -2.87
C LEU A 91 2.24 -10.69 -4.17
N LEU A 92 1.73 -9.46 -4.07
CA LEU A 92 1.56 -8.59 -5.23
C LEU A 92 2.90 -8.01 -5.69
N LEU A 93 3.74 -7.51 -4.78
CA LEU A 93 5.04 -6.93 -5.13
C LEU A 93 6.04 -7.96 -5.66
N ALA A 94 5.93 -9.23 -5.27
CA ALA A 94 6.73 -10.31 -5.86
C ALA A 94 6.49 -10.48 -7.37
N ALA A 95 5.37 -9.98 -7.91
CA ALA A 95 5.08 -9.98 -9.34
C ALA A 95 5.36 -8.62 -10.01
N ALA A 96 5.88 -7.64 -9.28
CA ALA A 96 6.20 -6.33 -9.85
C ALA A 96 7.35 -6.45 -10.88
N PRO A 97 7.33 -5.65 -11.95
CA PRO A 97 8.42 -5.63 -12.92
C PRO A 97 9.75 -5.12 -12.30
N LEU A 98 10.84 -5.41 -13.02
CA LEU A 98 12.29 -5.24 -12.75
C LEU A 98 12.82 -4.22 -11.71
N LEU A 99 12.09 -3.18 -11.30
CA LEU A 99 12.51 -2.28 -10.23
C LEU A 99 11.33 -1.86 -9.35
N ALA A 100 11.36 -2.30 -8.09
CA ALA A 100 10.51 -1.83 -7.00
C ALA A 100 11.39 -1.21 -5.90
N VAL A 101 11.16 0.05 -5.57
CA VAL A 101 11.90 0.76 -4.50
C VAL A 101 10.95 1.11 -3.38
N HIS A 102 11.33 0.91 -2.11
CA HIS A 102 10.46 1.28 -1.01
C HIS A 102 10.32 2.80 -0.95
N ALA A 103 9.16 3.31 -1.33
CA ALA A 103 8.98 4.75 -1.55
C ALA A 103 7.53 5.22 -1.44
N GLY A 104 7.38 6.45 -0.95
CA GLY A 104 6.14 7.20 -1.02
C GLY A 104 6.05 7.88 -2.38
N VAL A 105 4.93 7.75 -3.07
CA VAL A 105 4.78 8.17 -4.46
C VAL A 105 3.49 8.95 -4.63
N VAL A 106 3.60 10.15 -5.19
CA VAL A 106 2.46 11.02 -5.48
C VAL A 106 2.60 11.64 -6.87
N ARG A 107 1.47 11.93 -7.51
CA ARG A 107 1.41 12.77 -8.71
C ARG A 107 1.11 14.20 -8.31
N LEU A 108 1.95 15.14 -8.71
CA LEU A 108 1.78 16.55 -8.37
C LEU A 108 0.61 17.18 -9.15
N PRO A 109 0.00 18.28 -8.67
CA PRO A 109 -1.10 18.97 -9.34
C PRO A 109 -0.78 19.43 -10.78
N GLY A 110 0.48 19.78 -11.06
CA GLY A 110 0.96 20.15 -12.39
C GLY A 110 1.35 18.98 -13.30
N GLY A 111 1.08 17.75 -12.87
CA GLY A 111 1.55 16.53 -13.51
C GLY A 111 2.96 16.12 -13.07
N GLY A 112 3.38 14.96 -13.55
CA GLY A 112 4.64 14.34 -13.12
C GLY A 112 4.57 13.68 -11.74
N VAL A 113 5.39 12.66 -11.56
CA VAL A 113 5.48 11.90 -10.31
C VAL A 113 6.65 12.36 -9.47
N LEU A 114 6.39 12.49 -8.17
CA LEU A 114 7.39 12.63 -7.12
C LEU A 114 7.47 11.32 -6.35
N ALA A 115 8.68 10.79 -6.19
CA ALA A 115 8.96 9.65 -5.32
C ALA A 115 9.82 10.05 -4.12
N MET A 116 9.57 9.42 -2.99
CA MET A 116 10.29 9.60 -1.73
C MET A 116 10.78 8.23 -1.24
N PRO A 117 11.90 7.74 -1.77
CA PRO A 117 12.60 6.61 -1.17
C PRO A 117 12.95 6.96 0.26
N ALA A 118 12.65 6.06 1.18
CA ALA A 118 13.03 6.25 2.57
C ALA A 118 12.97 4.95 3.36
N GLU A 119 13.89 4.78 4.30
CA GLU A 119 13.81 3.76 5.35
C GLU A 119 12.49 3.86 6.15
N SER A 120 12.08 2.74 6.74
CA SER A 120 10.93 2.70 7.63
C SER A 120 11.08 3.69 8.81
N GLY A 121 10.00 4.37 9.20
CA GLY A 121 9.99 5.30 10.35
C GLY A 121 10.56 6.70 10.08
N THR A 122 11.07 6.98 8.88
CA THR A 122 11.58 8.31 8.47
C THR A 122 10.49 9.37 8.26
N GLY A 123 9.22 8.95 8.20
CA GLY A 123 8.06 9.82 8.01
C GLY A 123 7.47 9.81 6.59
N LYS A 124 7.90 8.88 5.73
CA LYS A 124 7.39 8.68 4.36
C LYS A 124 5.86 8.63 4.25
N SER A 125 5.20 7.79 5.05
CA SER A 125 3.74 7.66 5.03
C SER A 125 3.04 8.94 5.46
N THR A 126 3.58 9.62 6.48
CA THR A 126 3.10 10.93 6.93
C THR A 126 3.26 11.99 5.84
N MET A 127 4.43 12.06 5.19
CA MET A 127 4.70 13.02 4.11
C MET A 127 3.82 12.74 2.88
N THR A 128 3.63 11.47 2.53
CA THR A 128 2.76 11.06 1.42
C THR A 128 1.33 11.51 1.68
N ALA A 129 0.79 11.24 2.88
CA ALA A 129 -0.53 11.70 3.27
C ALA A 129 -0.63 13.24 3.26
N ALA A 130 0.37 13.95 3.78
CA ALA A 130 0.41 15.41 3.79
C ALA A 130 0.41 16.02 2.38
N LEU A 131 1.18 15.44 1.43
CA LEU A 131 1.21 15.90 0.04
C LEU A 131 -0.13 15.68 -0.66
N VAL A 132 -0.81 14.56 -0.38
CA VAL A 132 -2.15 14.30 -0.92
C VAL A 132 -3.17 15.30 -0.36
N GLN A 133 -3.11 15.58 0.95
CA GLN A 133 -3.92 16.65 1.57
C GLN A 133 -3.63 18.04 0.98
N ALA A 134 -2.41 18.27 0.52
CA ALA A 134 -2.01 19.49 -0.18
C ALA A 134 -2.38 19.50 -1.69
N GLY A 135 -3.15 18.52 -2.17
CA GLY A 135 -3.70 18.48 -3.53
C GLY A 135 -2.96 17.55 -4.51
N ALA A 136 -1.91 16.85 -4.08
CA ALA A 136 -1.33 15.79 -4.90
C ALA A 136 -2.28 14.59 -5.01
N ALA A 137 -2.11 13.78 -6.05
CA ALA A 137 -2.82 12.50 -6.16
C ALA A 137 -1.97 11.35 -5.63
N TYR A 138 -2.57 10.50 -4.79
CA TYR A 138 -1.95 9.33 -4.21
C TYR A 138 -1.62 8.29 -5.29
N VAL A 139 -0.37 7.82 -5.34
CA VAL A 139 0.06 6.76 -6.27
C VAL A 139 0.41 5.48 -5.52
N SER A 140 1.23 5.60 -4.46
CA SER A 140 1.68 4.48 -3.62
C SER A 140 2.29 5.05 -2.34
N ASP A 141 2.27 4.31 -1.24
CA ASP A 141 3.11 4.57 -0.06
C ASP A 141 4.13 3.46 0.16
N GLU A 142 4.18 2.44 -0.69
CA GLU A 142 4.94 1.24 -0.36
C GLU A 142 6.03 0.95 -1.37
N ALA A 143 5.73 1.14 -2.64
CA ALA A 143 6.62 0.83 -3.72
C ALA A 143 6.51 1.87 -4.82
N LEU A 144 7.65 2.38 -5.25
CA LEU A 144 7.86 2.96 -6.57
C LEU A 144 8.18 1.81 -7.52
N VAL A 145 7.22 1.51 -8.41
CA VAL A 145 7.39 0.51 -9.47
C VAL A 145 7.50 1.23 -10.79
N LEU A 146 8.62 1.09 -11.50
CA LEU A 146 8.85 1.82 -12.76
C LEU A 146 9.56 0.99 -13.82
N ASP A 147 9.29 1.32 -15.09
CA ASP A 147 9.96 0.71 -16.24
C ASP A 147 11.25 1.45 -16.64
N ARG A 148 11.96 0.90 -17.64
CA ARG A 148 13.18 1.53 -18.20
C ARG A 148 12.94 2.91 -18.81
N GLY A 149 11.69 3.27 -19.12
CA GLY A 149 11.27 4.56 -19.63
C GLY A 149 10.87 5.56 -18.54
N LEU A 150 11.11 5.24 -17.27
CA LEU A 150 10.71 6.01 -16.08
C LEU A 150 9.20 6.21 -15.97
N VAL A 151 8.41 5.27 -16.52
CA VAL A 151 6.96 5.24 -16.35
C VAL A 151 6.65 4.44 -15.10
N VAL A 152 5.96 5.08 -14.17
CA VAL A 152 5.55 4.53 -12.89
C VAL A 152 4.24 3.76 -13.04
N THR A 153 4.19 2.58 -12.47
CA THR A 153 2.94 1.81 -12.31
C THR A 153 2.31 2.20 -10.97
N ALA A 154 1.05 2.65 -11.01
CA ALA A 154 0.33 3.00 -9.79
C ALA A 154 0.07 1.76 -8.92
N TYR A 155 0.21 1.92 -7.61
CA TYR A 155 -0.05 0.87 -6.62
C TYR A 155 -0.70 1.46 -5.37
N PRO A 156 -1.97 1.90 -5.47
CA PRO A 156 -2.64 2.64 -4.41
C PRO A 156 -3.21 1.67 -3.36
N ARG A 157 -2.34 1.05 -2.56
CA ARG A 157 -2.79 0.24 -1.41
C ARG A 157 -3.29 1.14 -0.26
N PRO A 158 -4.02 0.59 0.73
CA PRO A 158 -4.35 1.34 1.93
C PRO A 158 -3.09 1.89 2.61
N LEU A 159 -3.13 3.16 2.99
CA LEU A 159 -2.04 3.82 3.73
C LEU A 159 -2.20 3.50 5.21
N LEU A 160 -1.15 2.95 5.82
CA LEU A 160 -1.11 2.72 7.26
C LEU A 160 -0.41 3.91 7.93
N LEU A 161 -1.03 4.45 8.99
CA LEU A 161 -0.48 5.60 9.70
C LEU A 161 -0.77 5.51 11.20
N ALA A 162 0.23 5.79 12.02
CA ALA A 162 0.01 5.91 13.46
C ALA A 162 -1.04 6.99 13.78
N ALA A 163 -1.87 6.73 14.80
CA ALA A 163 -3.04 7.55 15.11
C ALA A 163 -2.70 9.01 15.44
N ASP A 164 -1.58 9.24 16.12
CA ASP A 164 -1.07 10.58 16.45
C ASP A 164 -0.72 11.39 15.18
N ARG A 165 -0.07 10.75 14.21
CA ARG A 165 0.29 11.34 12.91
C ARG A 165 -0.95 11.63 12.07
N ALA A 166 -1.92 10.71 12.07
CA ALA A 166 -3.19 10.92 11.38
C ALA A 166 -3.97 12.11 11.97
N SER A 167 -4.01 12.21 13.30
CA SER A 167 -4.63 13.34 13.99
C SER A 167 -3.94 14.66 13.67
N ALA A 168 -2.60 14.69 13.61
CA ALA A 168 -1.84 15.89 13.26
C ALA A 168 -2.12 16.37 11.82
N LEU A 169 -2.50 15.45 10.92
CA LEU A 169 -2.91 15.77 9.55
C LEU A 169 -4.41 16.07 9.42
N GLY A 170 -5.18 16.03 10.50
CA GLY A 170 -6.63 16.23 10.45
C GLY A 170 -7.39 15.10 9.75
N LEU A 171 -6.78 13.92 9.61
CA LEU A 171 -7.43 12.76 9.01
C LEU A 171 -8.43 12.15 10.02
N GLY A 172 -9.64 11.84 9.55
CA GLY A 172 -10.69 11.23 10.37
C GLY A 172 -10.34 9.82 10.87
N VAL A 173 -11.21 9.24 11.70
CA VAL A 173 -11.03 7.88 12.23
C VAL A 173 -11.23 6.86 11.09
N SER A 174 -10.31 5.89 10.98
CA SER A 174 -10.40 4.81 9.99
C SER A 174 -10.61 3.41 10.58
N VAL A 175 -10.69 2.43 9.68
CA VAL A 175 -11.46 1.18 9.78
C VAL A 175 -10.74 0.01 10.48
N LEU A 176 -9.46 0.15 10.81
CA LEU A 176 -8.67 -0.87 11.52
C LEU A 176 -8.02 -0.26 12.77
N ARG A 177 -8.20 -0.89 13.93
CA ARG A 177 -7.48 -0.54 15.17
C ARG A 177 -6.56 -1.68 15.59
N ALA A 178 -5.34 -1.63 15.06
CA ALA A 178 -4.13 -2.15 15.66
C ALA A 178 -3.26 -0.94 16.11
N ALA A 179 -1.92 -1.07 16.18
CA ALA A 179 -1.02 0.06 16.49
C ALA A 179 -1.09 1.21 15.45
N GLU A 180 -1.56 0.92 14.24
CA GLU A 180 -1.74 1.89 13.15
C GLU A 180 -3.19 1.90 12.63
N VAL A 181 -3.55 3.01 12.00
CA VAL A 181 -4.85 3.29 11.39
C VAL A 181 -4.73 3.16 9.88
N ALA A 182 -5.55 2.31 9.26
CA ALA A 182 -5.49 2.04 7.82
C ALA A 182 -6.48 2.90 7.03
N TYR A 183 -6.03 3.70 6.07
CA TYR A 183 -6.86 4.57 5.26
C TYR A 183 -7.02 4.03 3.83
N PRO A 184 -8.26 3.87 3.32
CA PRO A 184 -8.43 3.61 1.91
C PRO A 184 -7.91 4.82 1.10
N PRO A 185 -7.29 4.62 -0.08
CA PRO A 185 -6.76 5.72 -0.89
C PRO A 185 -7.76 6.85 -1.13
N ALA A 186 -9.01 6.50 -1.40
CA ALA A 186 -10.09 7.45 -1.66
C ALA A 186 -10.45 8.36 -0.47
N SER A 187 -10.13 7.96 0.77
CA SER A 187 -10.33 8.83 1.95
C SER A 187 -9.20 9.83 2.16
N LEU A 188 -8.05 9.63 1.52
CA LEU A 188 -6.91 10.54 1.63
C LEU A 188 -7.01 11.72 0.65
N GLY A 189 -7.65 11.50 -0.50
CA GLY A 189 -7.72 12.44 -1.61
C GLY A 189 -7.82 11.72 -2.95
N PRO A 190 -7.54 12.39 -4.09
CA PRO A 190 -7.54 11.74 -5.39
C PRO A 190 -6.48 10.63 -5.43
N ALA A 191 -6.85 9.42 -5.84
CA ALA A 191 -5.93 8.30 -6.03
C ALA A 191 -5.79 7.97 -7.51
N VAL A 192 -4.57 7.63 -7.95
CA VAL A 192 -4.32 7.19 -9.32
C VAL A 192 -4.55 5.69 -9.42
N THR A 193 -5.57 5.29 -10.16
CA THR A 193 -5.95 3.87 -10.37
C THR A 193 -5.79 3.42 -11.82
N ALA A 194 -5.82 4.36 -12.77
CA ALA A 194 -5.55 4.18 -14.19
C ALA A 194 -5.39 5.56 -14.87
N GLY A 195 -4.87 5.61 -16.10
CA GLY A 195 -4.84 6.82 -16.91
C GLY A 195 -3.52 7.05 -17.65
N GLU A 196 -3.16 8.33 -17.83
CA GLU A 196 -1.96 8.75 -18.53
C GLU A 196 -0.67 8.19 -17.91
N PRO A 197 0.40 7.98 -18.71
CA PRO A 197 1.69 7.51 -18.21
C PRO A 197 2.24 8.39 -17.08
N LEU A 198 2.43 7.78 -15.92
CA LEU A 198 2.97 8.45 -14.74
C LEU A 198 4.49 8.57 -14.83
N ARG A 199 5.01 9.64 -15.44
CA ARG A 199 6.46 9.81 -15.56
C ARG A 199 7.09 10.32 -14.27
N LEU A 200 8.12 9.62 -13.77
CA LEU A 200 8.93 10.09 -12.65
C LEU A 200 9.68 11.37 -13.04
N ARG A 201 9.52 12.43 -12.23
CA ARG A 201 10.14 13.75 -12.45
C ARG A 201 11.01 14.19 -11.27
N HIS A 202 10.62 13.81 -10.06
CA HIS A 202 11.30 14.23 -8.85
C HIS A 202 11.55 13.04 -7.94
N VAL A 203 12.75 13.00 -7.35
CA VAL A 203 13.08 12.10 -6.26
C VAL A 203 13.49 12.98 -5.08
N VAL A 204 12.86 12.78 -3.93
CA VAL A 204 13.09 13.55 -2.71
C VAL A 204 13.48 12.60 -1.59
N ARG A 205 14.74 12.70 -1.15
CA ARG A 205 15.20 11.96 0.03
C ARG A 205 14.67 12.62 1.29
N LEU A 206 14.03 11.83 2.15
CA LEU A 206 13.57 12.29 3.46
C LEU A 206 14.68 12.10 4.49
N LEU A 207 15.01 13.18 5.20
CA LEU A 207 16.01 13.16 6.27
C LEU A 207 15.39 13.71 7.55
N ARG A 208 15.20 12.84 8.54
CA ARG A 208 14.69 13.24 9.85
C ARG A 208 15.85 13.66 10.75
N ARG A 209 15.97 14.95 11.02
CA ARG A 209 16.99 15.53 11.91
C ARG A 209 16.37 16.65 12.77
N PRO A 210 16.88 16.91 13.99
CA PRO A 210 16.48 18.08 14.76
C PRO A 210 16.77 19.37 14.00
N GLY A 211 15.90 20.38 14.12
CA GLY A 211 16.08 21.70 13.54
C GLY A 211 14.97 22.11 12.57
N PRO A 212 15.14 23.26 11.87
CA PRO A 212 14.15 23.76 10.94
C PRO A 212 14.04 22.85 9.69
N VAL A 213 12.84 22.81 9.11
CA VAL A 213 12.60 22.16 7.84
C VAL A 213 13.34 22.91 6.74
N SER A 214 14.07 22.18 5.90
CA SER A 214 14.78 22.73 4.75
C SER A 214 14.69 21.79 3.56
N LEU A 215 14.76 22.35 2.36
CA LEU A 215 14.80 21.62 1.10
C LEU A 215 16.00 22.14 0.29
N ALA A 216 16.85 21.24 -0.15
CA ALA A 216 18.02 21.56 -0.95
C ALA A 216 18.13 20.58 -2.12
N ARG A 217 18.60 21.08 -3.27
CA ARG A 217 18.88 20.25 -4.43
C ARG A 217 20.21 19.52 -4.22
N LEU A 218 20.20 18.20 -4.37
CA LEU A 218 21.43 17.41 -4.40
C LEU A 218 22.07 17.47 -5.81
N PRO A 219 23.40 17.53 -5.91
CA PRO A 219 24.09 17.36 -7.19
C PRO A 219 23.80 15.96 -7.76
N GLY A 220 23.61 15.87 -9.09
CA GLY A 220 22.92 14.76 -9.77
C GLY A 220 23.42 13.35 -9.44
N LEU A 221 24.48 12.88 -10.12
CA LEU A 221 24.91 11.46 -10.13
C LEU A 221 25.28 10.91 -8.74
N ASP A 222 25.69 11.76 -7.80
CA ASP A 222 26.06 11.36 -6.43
C ASP A 222 24.85 10.92 -5.58
N SER A 223 23.64 11.15 -6.07
CA SER A 223 22.40 10.77 -5.38
C SER A 223 21.81 9.43 -5.83
N ALA A 224 22.30 8.84 -6.93
CA ALA A 224 21.80 7.56 -7.42
C ALA A 224 21.99 6.41 -6.42
N PRO A 225 23.14 6.28 -5.71
CA PRO A 225 23.29 5.28 -4.66
C PRO A 225 22.29 5.46 -3.51
N LEU A 226 21.97 6.71 -3.15
CA LEU A 226 21.02 7.03 -2.07
C LEU A 226 19.57 6.64 -2.39
N VAL A 227 19.24 6.46 -3.68
CA VAL A 227 17.94 5.93 -4.12
C VAL A 227 17.94 4.41 -4.11
N LEU A 228 19.12 3.78 -4.27
CA LEU A 228 19.30 2.33 -4.33
C LEU A 228 19.57 1.71 -2.96
N GLU A 229 20.10 2.45 -1.99
CA GLU A 229 20.26 2.01 -0.59
C GLU A 229 18.92 1.57 0.03
N ASP A 230 17.81 2.19 -0.40
CA ASP A 230 16.44 1.89 0.06
C ASP A 230 15.64 1.00 -0.93
N ALA A 231 16.30 0.44 -1.95
CA ALA A 231 15.64 -0.37 -2.98
C ALA A 231 15.55 -1.86 -2.59
N PHE A 232 14.34 -2.40 -2.51
CA PHE A 232 14.12 -3.85 -2.53
C PHE A 232 14.18 -4.33 -3.99
N ILE A 233 15.39 -4.53 -4.49
CA ILE A 233 15.56 -4.98 -5.88
C ILE A 233 15.22 -6.47 -5.95
N HIS A 234 14.04 -6.80 -6.45
CA HIS A 234 13.76 -8.14 -6.97
C HIS A 234 14.47 -8.30 -8.32
N PHE A 235 15.62 -8.97 -8.33
CA PHE A 235 16.15 -9.59 -9.54
C PHE A 235 15.55 -11.00 -9.65
N GLU A 236 14.78 -11.25 -10.70
CA GLU A 236 14.70 -12.60 -11.27
C GLU A 236 15.71 -12.62 -12.44
N ASP A 237 16.68 -13.54 -12.36
CA ASP A 237 17.63 -13.85 -13.45
C ASP A 237 16.93 -14.54 -14.63
#